data_AF-A0A3B6TKN2-F1
#
_entry.id   AF-A0A3B6TKN2-F1
#
_cell.length_a   1.000
_cell.length_b   1.000
_cell.length_c   1.000
_cell.angle_alpha   90.00
_cell.angle_beta   90.00
_cell.angle_gamma   90.00
#
_symmetry.space_group_name_H-M   'P 1'
#
loop_
_entity.id
_entity.type
_entity.pdbx_description
1 polymer ?
#
loop_
_entity_poly.entity_id
_entity_poly.type
_entity_poly.pdbx_seq_one_letter_code
_entity_poly.pdbx_strand_id
1 'polypeptide(L)'
;MVSVMVVGHLGELPLAGASLATSLANVTGYSLLTGMATAMDTLCGQAYGARLYHRLGVYKQRAMVVLSLACVPIILIWANTARILVFLGQDPAISAVAGEYARWMIPSLVVYVPLQCHIRFLQSQSIVLPVTASSGTTALCHPLVCWLLVYKAGLGSKGAALSNAVSYGINLVILALYVRLSSTCKNTWSGFSREAFRELRQFTALAMPSAMMICLEWWSFEILVLLSGLLPNPQLETSVLSICLNTGALLYMVPLGLSSSISTRVSNELGAGHPEAAKLATRVVMYMALSVGLVLALTMVLLRNVWGYLYSNEQEIVTYISRMLPILGISYLIDGLHSSLSGVLTGSGKQNIGAAVNLGAFYLLGIPLAAMLAFVFHLNGMGLWLGIVSGSFTKLALKAQDRVLGSARLLPVS
;
A
#
# COMPACT_ATOMS: atom_id res chain seq x y z
N MET A 1 12.12 -3.08 2.73
CA MET A 1 13.20 -2.36 3.45
C MET A 1 14.34 -3.29 3.84
N VAL A 2 14.12 -4.33 4.65
CA VAL A 2 15.20 -5.27 5.07
C VAL A 2 15.96 -5.88 3.89
N SER A 3 15.28 -6.40 2.85
CA SER A 3 15.96 -6.91 1.65
C SER A 3 16.90 -5.88 1.01
N VAL A 4 16.46 -4.64 0.84
CA VAL A 4 17.27 -3.56 0.24
C VAL A 4 18.43 -3.17 1.17
N MET A 5 18.22 -3.11 2.49
CA MET A 5 19.30 -2.87 3.46
C MET A 5 20.37 -3.95 3.39
N VAL A 6 19.98 -5.22 3.27
CA VAL A 6 20.93 -6.33 3.12
C VAL A 6 21.69 -6.22 1.80
N VAL A 7 21.03 -5.85 0.70
CA VAL A 7 21.70 -5.61 -0.60
C VAL A 7 22.66 -4.41 -0.54
N GLY A 8 22.35 -3.39 0.26
CA GLY A 8 23.22 -2.23 0.46
C GLY A 8 24.64 -2.59 0.90
N HIS A 9 24.80 -3.67 1.65
CA HIS A 9 26.10 -4.15 2.11
C HIS A 9 26.90 -4.89 1.00
N LEU A 10 26.30 -5.16 -0.15
CA LEU A 10 26.97 -5.76 -1.32
C LEU A 10 27.64 -4.71 -2.22
N GLY A 11 27.37 -3.41 -2.00
CA GLY A 11 27.94 -2.29 -2.76
C GLY A 11 26.89 -1.36 -3.36
N GLU A 12 27.35 -0.22 -3.87
CA GLU A 12 26.49 0.87 -4.38
C GLU A 12 25.69 0.47 -5.62
N LEU A 13 26.31 -0.21 -6.58
CA LEU A 13 25.64 -0.65 -7.81
C LEU A 13 24.51 -1.68 -7.54
N PRO A 14 24.72 -2.76 -6.74
CA PRO A 14 23.64 -3.63 -6.29
C PRO A 14 22.51 -2.90 -5.57
N LEU A 15 22.84 -1.93 -4.71
CA LEU A 15 21.86 -1.14 -3.97
C LEU A 15 20.99 -0.30 -4.91
N ALA A 16 21.61 0.44 -5.83
CA ALA A 16 20.90 1.28 -6.78
C ALA A 16 19.97 0.44 -7.67
N GLY A 17 20.48 -0.67 -8.22
CA GLY A 17 19.68 -1.57 -9.05
C GLY A 17 18.51 -2.22 -8.30
N ALA A 18 18.73 -2.72 -7.08
CA ALA A 18 17.66 -3.32 -6.27
C ALA A 18 16.62 -2.31 -5.81
N SER A 19 17.03 -1.09 -5.47
CA SER A 19 16.12 0.00 -5.08
C SER A 19 15.23 0.41 -6.25
N LEU A 20 15.82 0.61 -7.43
CA LEU A 20 15.09 0.96 -8.65
C LEU A 20 14.12 -0.15 -9.09
N ALA A 21 14.57 -1.41 -9.04
CA ALA A 21 13.69 -2.55 -9.30
C ALA A 21 12.54 -2.66 -8.29
N THR A 22 12.81 -2.38 -7.01
CA THR A 22 11.78 -2.41 -5.96
C THR A 22 10.75 -1.29 -6.15
N SER A 23 11.17 -0.07 -6.49
CA SER A 23 10.26 1.04 -6.83
C SER A 23 9.39 0.68 -8.05
N LEU A 24 10.00 0.20 -9.14
CA LEU A 24 9.25 -0.23 -10.33
C LEU A 24 8.26 -1.35 -10.00
N ALA A 25 8.67 -2.35 -9.22
CA ALA A 25 7.80 -3.44 -8.78
C ALA A 25 6.64 -2.94 -7.89
N ASN A 26 6.90 -1.95 -7.04
CA ASN A 26 5.89 -1.33 -6.20
C ASN A 26 4.81 -0.63 -7.05
N VAL A 27 5.24 0.20 -8.00
CA VAL A 27 4.39 0.97 -8.92
C VAL A 27 3.59 0.05 -9.84
N THR A 28 4.25 -0.89 -10.50
CA THR A 28 3.64 -1.65 -11.60
C THR A 28 2.93 -2.92 -11.14
N GLY A 29 3.26 -3.44 -9.95
CA GLY A 29 2.76 -4.73 -9.48
C GLY A 29 2.10 -4.67 -8.10
N TYR A 30 2.87 -4.42 -7.04
CA TYR A 30 2.35 -4.58 -5.67
C TYR A 30 1.23 -3.60 -5.33
N SER A 31 1.30 -2.32 -5.74
CA SER A 31 0.21 -1.36 -5.52
C SER A 31 -1.07 -1.80 -6.23
N LEU A 32 -0.94 -2.28 -7.48
CA LEU A 32 -2.05 -2.75 -8.30
C LEU A 32 -2.73 -3.97 -7.64
N LEU A 33 -1.96 -4.99 -7.30
CA LEU A 33 -2.47 -6.22 -6.69
C LEU A 33 -3.08 -5.97 -5.30
N THR A 34 -2.44 -5.13 -4.49
CA THR A 34 -2.99 -4.71 -3.18
C THR A 34 -4.33 -4.02 -3.37
N GLY A 35 -4.41 -3.06 -4.28
CA GLY A 35 -5.63 -2.30 -4.50
C GLY A 35 -6.75 -3.15 -5.11
N MET A 36 -6.45 -4.02 -6.07
CA MET A 36 -7.43 -4.98 -6.60
C MET A 36 -7.95 -5.93 -5.51
N ALA A 37 -7.09 -6.36 -4.57
CA ALA A 37 -7.50 -7.22 -3.46
C ALA A 37 -8.50 -6.54 -2.51
N THR A 38 -8.45 -5.20 -2.35
CA THR A 38 -9.39 -4.48 -1.46
C THR A 38 -10.84 -4.49 -1.95
N ALA A 39 -11.13 -4.92 -3.19
CA ALA A 39 -12.49 -5.25 -3.61
C ALA A 39 -13.12 -6.36 -2.74
N MET A 40 -12.30 -7.23 -2.15
CA MET A 40 -12.77 -8.22 -1.18
C MET A 40 -13.27 -7.59 0.12
N ASP A 41 -12.75 -6.43 0.54
CA ASP A 41 -13.24 -5.76 1.74
C ASP A 41 -14.73 -5.40 1.58
N THR A 42 -15.15 -4.98 0.38
CA THR A 42 -16.57 -4.81 0.04
C THR A 42 -17.30 -6.15 -0.04
N LEU A 43 -16.86 -7.04 -0.95
CA LEU A 43 -17.65 -8.21 -1.34
C LEU A 43 -17.74 -9.25 -0.22
N CYS A 44 -16.61 -9.58 0.41
CA CYS A 44 -16.58 -10.51 1.54
C CYS A 44 -17.23 -9.89 2.78
N GLY A 45 -16.98 -8.60 3.05
CA GLY A 45 -17.55 -7.93 4.22
C GLY A 45 -19.07 -7.80 4.14
N GLN A 46 -19.61 -7.33 3.01
CA GLN A 46 -21.07 -7.24 2.82
C GLN A 46 -21.72 -8.63 2.84
N ALA A 47 -21.11 -9.65 2.21
CA ALA A 47 -21.61 -11.01 2.31
C ALA A 47 -21.57 -11.57 3.74
N TYR A 48 -20.54 -11.23 4.52
CA TYR A 48 -20.44 -11.63 5.93
C TYR A 48 -21.55 -10.99 6.76
N GLY A 49 -21.77 -9.68 6.60
CA GLY A 49 -22.88 -8.95 7.22
C GLY A 49 -24.26 -9.55 6.87
N ALA A 50 -24.45 -9.91 5.60
CA ALA A 50 -25.66 -10.56 5.10
C ALA A 50 -25.76 -12.06 5.48
N ARG A 51 -24.81 -12.60 6.25
CA ARG A 51 -24.72 -14.02 6.65
C ARG A 51 -24.61 -15.01 5.48
N LEU A 52 -24.18 -14.54 4.30
CA LEU A 52 -23.90 -15.35 3.11
C LEU A 52 -22.51 -15.98 3.19
N TYR A 53 -22.24 -16.73 4.26
CA TYR A 53 -20.89 -17.20 4.61
C TYR A 53 -20.18 -17.98 3.51
N HIS A 54 -20.91 -18.83 2.77
CA HIS A 54 -20.35 -19.61 1.67
C HIS A 54 -19.74 -18.72 0.56
N ARG A 55 -20.32 -17.53 0.31
CA ARG A 55 -19.84 -16.62 -0.75
C ARG A 55 -18.45 -16.07 -0.47
N LEU A 56 -18.01 -15.97 0.80
CA LEU A 56 -16.68 -15.47 1.14
C LEU A 56 -15.58 -16.35 0.53
N GLY A 57 -15.71 -17.67 0.65
CA GLY A 57 -14.77 -18.62 0.07
C GLY A 57 -14.73 -18.56 -1.46
N VAL A 58 -15.88 -18.33 -2.09
CA VAL A 58 -16.00 -18.15 -3.55
C VAL A 58 -15.36 -16.83 -3.99
N TYR A 59 -15.64 -15.71 -3.30
CA TYR A 59 -15.03 -14.42 -3.60
C TYR A 59 -13.52 -14.42 -3.42
N LYS A 60 -13.00 -15.08 -2.38
CA LYS A 60 -11.57 -15.29 -2.18
C LYS A 60 -10.94 -16.00 -3.39
N GLN A 61 -11.53 -17.09 -3.87
CA GLN A 61 -11.03 -17.81 -5.04
C GLN A 61 -11.15 -17.00 -6.33
N ARG A 62 -12.27 -16.30 -6.51
CA ARG A 62 -12.50 -15.40 -7.64
C ARG A 62 -11.46 -14.29 -7.70
N ALA A 63 -11.15 -13.69 -6.54
CA ALA A 63 -10.08 -12.71 -6.41
C ALA A 63 -8.73 -13.30 -6.83
N MET A 64 -8.39 -14.51 -6.35
CA MET A 64 -7.15 -15.19 -6.75
C MET A 64 -7.07 -15.37 -8.28
N VAL A 65 -8.18 -15.75 -8.95
CA VAL A 65 -8.22 -15.87 -10.42
C VAL A 65 -7.97 -14.52 -11.08
N VAL A 66 -8.74 -13.48 -10.72
CA VAL A 66 -8.62 -12.15 -11.35
C VAL A 66 -7.24 -11.53 -11.11
N LEU A 67 -6.71 -11.59 -9.89
CA LEU A 67 -5.39 -11.06 -9.57
C LEU A 67 -4.26 -11.87 -10.23
N SER A 68 -4.42 -13.18 -10.40
CA SER A 68 -3.45 -13.99 -11.15
C SER A 68 -3.43 -13.61 -12.64
N LEU A 69 -4.59 -13.31 -13.23
CA LEU A 69 -4.65 -12.77 -14.60
C LEU A 69 -3.97 -11.39 -14.69
N ALA A 70 -4.15 -10.53 -13.68
CA ALA A 70 -3.46 -9.24 -13.60
C ALA A 70 -1.94 -9.39 -13.44
N CYS A 71 -1.44 -10.51 -12.92
CA CYS A 71 0.00 -10.79 -12.87
C CYS A 71 0.63 -10.98 -14.25
N VAL A 72 -0.12 -11.39 -15.29
CA VAL A 72 0.43 -11.61 -16.63
C VAL A 72 1.11 -10.36 -17.19
N PRO A 73 0.44 -9.19 -17.30
CA PRO A 73 1.11 -7.97 -17.75
C PRO A 73 2.21 -7.50 -16.78
N ILE A 74 2.06 -7.70 -15.46
CA ILE A 74 3.10 -7.35 -14.47
C ILE A 74 4.39 -8.14 -14.74
N ILE A 75 4.27 -9.45 -14.97
CA ILE A 75 5.40 -10.35 -15.26
C ILE A 75 6.11 -9.91 -16.54
N LEU A 76 5.35 -9.54 -17.58
CA LEU A 76 5.94 -9.05 -18.84
C LEU A 76 6.75 -7.76 -18.63
N ILE A 77 6.25 -6.83 -17.81
CA ILE A 77 6.96 -5.61 -17.44
C ILE A 77 8.24 -5.97 -16.67
N TRP A 78 8.14 -6.81 -15.63
CA TRP A 78 9.28 -7.16 -14.77
C TRP A 78 10.36 -7.96 -15.51
N ALA A 79 9.98 -8.82 -16.45
CA ALA A 79 10.91 -9.55 -17.30
C ALA A 79 11.75 -8.62 -18.20
N ASN A 80 11.16 -7.48 -18.59
CA ASN A 80 11.75 -6.48 -19.49
C ASN A 80 12.28 -5.24 -18.77
N THR A 81 12.32 -5.22 -17.43
CA THR A 81 12.75 -4.05 -16.64
C THR A 81 14.08 -3.45 -17.10
N ALA A 82 15.12 -4.25 -17.37
CA ALA A 82 16.39 -3.72 -17.86
C ALA A 82 16.24 -2.90 -19.16
N ARG A 83 15.47 -3.40 -20.13
CA ARG A 83 15.26 -2.72 -21.42
C ARG A 83 14.43 -1.45 -21.25
N ILE A 84 13.41 -1.52 -20.39
CA ILE A 84 12.56 -0.36 -20.07
C ILE A 84 13.41 0.74 -19.43
N LEU A 85 14.25 0.40 -18.46
CA LEU A 85 15.09 1.40 -17.78
C LEU A 85 16.13 2.03 -18.70
N VAL A 86 16.81 1.24 -19.55
CA VAL A 86 17.72 1.78 -20.57
C VAL A 86 16.98 2.69 -21.55
N PHE A 87 15.78 2.30 -22.00
CA PHE A 87 14.95 3.14 -22.86
C PHE A 87 14.56 4.46 -22.20
N LEU A 88 14.34 4.46 -20.88
CA LEU A 88 14.09 5.65 -20.08
C LEU A 88 15.37 6.44 -19.73
N GLY A 89 16.52 6.09 -20.32
CA GLY A 89 17.78 6.81 -20.17
C GLY A 89 18.57 6.48 -18.90
N GLN A 90 18.24 5.39 -18.19
CA GLN A 90 19.02 4.95 -17.03
C GLN A 90 20.36 4.33 -17.46
N ASP A 91 21.34 4.37 -16.55
CA ASP A 91 22.65 3.75 -16.75
C ASP A 91 22.49 2.24 -17.10
N PRO A 92 23.18 1.74 -18.14
CA PRO A 92 23.07 0.34 -18.55
C PRO A 92 23.45 -0.68 -17.47
N ALA A 93 24.44 -0.39 -16.61
CA ALA A 93 24.87 -1.30 -15.55
C ALA A 93 23.83 -1.35 -14.42
N ILE A 94 23.30 -0.20 -13.99
CA ILE A 94 22.20 -0.14 -13.01
C ILE A 94 20.97 -0.86 -13.56
N SER A 95 20.63 -0.60 -14.83
CA SER A 95 19.48 -1.21 -15.50
C SER A 95 19.62 -2.74 -15.60
N ALA A 96 20.82 -3.26 -15.86
CA ALA A 96 21.07 -4.69 -15.90
C ALA A 96 20.83 -5.35 -14.53
N VAL A 97 21.35 -4.76 -13.45
CA VAL A 97 21.13 -5.23 -12.07
C VAL A 97 19.66 -5.15 -11.69
N ALA A 98 18.99 -4.03 -11.99
CA ALA A 98 17.57 -3.84 -11.69
C ALA A 98 16.70 -4.86 -12.45
N GLY A 99 17.00 -5.11 -13.73
CA GLY A 99 16.29 -6.12 -14.51
C GLY A 99 16.51 -7.55 -14.02
N GLU A 100 17.70 -7.88 -13.55
CA GLU A 100 17.94 -9.16 -12.90
C GLU A 100 17.15 -9.29 -11.60
N TYR A 101 17.22 -8.28 -10.72
CA TYR A 101 16.49 -8.26 -9.46
C TYR A 101 14.98 -8.40 -9.69
N ALA A 102 14.40 -7.64 -10.65
CA ALA A 102 12.98 -7.71 -10.99
C ALA A 102 12.53 -9.11 -11.47
N ARG A 103 13.36 -9.81 -12.26
CA ARG A 103 13.07 -11.19 -12.68
C ARG A 103 13.05 -12.15 -11.49
N TRP A 104 13.97 -11.99 -10.54
CA TRP A 104 14.01 -12.79 -9.31
C TRP A 104 12.91 -12.43 -8.31
N MET A 105 12.21 -11.30 -8.49
CA MET A 105 11.00 -10.98 -7.76
C MET A 105 9.75 -11.65 -8.33
N ILE A 106 9.72 -12.08 -9.60
CA ILE A 106 8.53 -12.70 -10.22
C ILE A 106 7.93 -13.85 -9.38
N PRO A 107 8.71 -14.77 -8.78
CA PRO A 107 8.17 -15.82 -7.91
C PRO A 107 7.36 -15.28 -6.72
N SER A 108 7.62 -14.06 -6.25
CA SER A 108 6.87 -13.45 -5.15
C SER A 108 5.40 -13.22 -5.54
N LEU A 109 5.08 -12.97 -6.80
CA LEU A 109 3.71 -12.72 -7.26
C LEU A 109 2.81 -13.95 -7.04
N VAL A 110 3.37 -15.15 -7.25
CA VAL A 110 2.67 -16.43 -7.09
C VAL A 110 2.18 -16.63 -5.66
N VAL A 111 2.94 -16.17 -4.68
CA VAL A 111 2.59 -16.27 -3.25
C VAL A 111 1.87 -15.03 -2.73
N TYR A 112 2.15 -13.85 -3.31
CA TYR A 112 1.60 -12.58 -2.88
C TYR A 112 0.09 -12.49 -3.14
N VAL A 113 -0.36 -12.90 -4.33
CA VAL A 113 -1.79 -12.91 -4.68
C VAL A 113 -2.61 -13.74 -3.68
N PRO A 114 -2.34 -15.04 -3.48
CA PRO A 114 -3.10 -15.82 -2.52
C PRO A 114 -2.94 -15.29 -1.09
N LEU A 115 -1.77 -14.76 -0.71
CA LEU A 115 -1.57 -14.15 0.62
C LEU A 115 -2.53 -12.98 0.85
N GLN A 116 -2.60 -12.03 -0.08
CA GLN A 116 -3.51 -10.88 0.01
C GLN A 116 -4.97 -11.34 0.11
N CYS A 117 -5.37 -12.33 -0.69
CA CYS A 117 -6.72 -12.87 -0.62
C CYS A 117 -7.02 -13.58 0.72
N HIS A 118 -6.06 -14.27 1.33
CA HIS A 118 -6.23 -14.89 2.66
C HIS A 118 -6.40 -13.84 3.76
N ILE A 119 -5.56 -12.80 3.73
CA ILE A 119 -5.62 -11.69 4.70
C ILE A 119 -7.01 -11.04 4.67
N ARG A 120 -7.49 -10.66 3.48
CA ARG A 120 -8.79 -9.99 3.30
C ARG A 120 -9.96 -10.89 3.66
N PHE A 121 -9.87 -12.19 3.31
CA PHE A 121 -10.86 -13.18 3.72
C PHE A 121 -11.01 -13.24 5.23
N LEU A 122 -9.91 -13.31 5.98
CA LEU A 122 -9.94 -13.36 7.45
C LEU A 122 -10.39 -12.02 8.06
N GLN A 123 -9.86 -10.91 7.57
CA GLN A 123 -10.18 -9.57 8.06
C GLN A 123 -11.67 -9.23 7.89
N SER A 124 -12.31 -9.58 6.77
CA SER A 124 -13.74 -9.35 6.57
C SER A 124 -14.64 -9.98 7.64
N GLN A 125 -14.16 -11.05 8.27
CA GLN A 125 -14.82 -11.79 9.36
C GLN A 125 -14.43 -11.27 10.76
N SER A 126 -13.64 -10.19 10.83
CA SER A 126 -13.00 -9.69 12.06
C SER A 126 -11.98 -10.66 12.69
N ILE A 127 -11.45 -11.61 11.90
CA ILE A 127 -10.43 -12.57 12.35
C ILE A 127 -9.04 -11.97 12.12
N VAL A 128 -8.62 -11.08 13.04
CA VAL A 128 -7.38 -10.31 12.88
C VAL A 128 -6.16 -10.91 13.59
N LEU A 129 -6.37 -11.65 14.69
CA LEU A 129 -5.26 -12.17 15.49
C LEU A 129 -4.32 -13.12 14.71
N PRO A 130 -4.82 -14.09 13.93
CA PRO A 130 -3.95 -14.95 13.11
C PRO A 130 -3.18 -14.16 12.05
N VAL A 131 -3.80 -13.13 11.46
CA VAL A 131 -3.18 -12.25 10.46
C VAL A 131 -2.03 -11.44 11.08
N THR A 132 -2.25 -10.89 12.27
CA THR A 132 -1.21 -10.15 13.00
C THR A 132 -0.07 -11.08 13.43
N ALA A 133 -0.40 -12.23 14.00
CA ALA A 133 0.59 -13.21 14.45
C ALA A 133 1.45 -13.72 13.29
N SER A 134 0.83 -14.13 12.17
CA SER A 134 1.57 -14.64 11.00
C SER A 134 2.47 -13.57 10.38
N SER A 135 1.99 -12.32 10.31
CA SER A 135 2.76 -11.20 9.79
C SER A 135 3.92 -10.82 10.71
N GLY A 136 3.70 -10.84 12.03
CA GLY A 136 4.75 -10.62 13.03
C GLY A 136 5.83 -11.69 12.98
N THR A 137 5.46 -12.98 12.95
CA THR A 137 6.42 -14.08 12.77
C THR A 137 7.20 -13.92 11.48
N THR A 138 6.53 -13.61 10.38
CA THR A 138 7.18 -13.42 9.08
C THR A 138 8.18 -12.25 9.12
N ALA A 139 7.81 -11.12 9.72
CA ALA A 139 8.68 -9.96 9.86
C ALA A 139 9.92 -10.27 10.69
N LEU A 140 9.78 -11.02 11.80
CA LEU A 140 10.90 -11.43 12.65
C LEU A 140 11.83 -12.43 11.95
N CYS A 141 11.28 -13.35 11.14
CA CYS A 141 12.08 -14.32 10.41
C CYS A 141 12.74 -13.76 9.15
N HIS A 142 12.18 -12.70 8.55
CA HIS A 142 12.64 -12.18 7.26
C HIS A 142 14.12 -11.75 7.21
N PRO A 143 14.70 -11.07 8.23
CA PRO A 143 16.15 -10.80 8.27
C PRO A 143 17.01 -12.06 8.15
N LEU A 144 16.63 -13.13 8.84
CA LEU A 144 17.32 -14.42 8.76
C LEU A 144 17.20 -15.04 7.36
N VAL A 145 16.01 -15.02 6.77
CA VAL A 145 15.78 -15.52 5.40
C VAL A 145 16.62 -14.73 4.39
N CYS A 146 16.66 -13.40 4.50
CA CYS A 146 17.52 -12.55 3.67
C CYS A 146 18.99 -12.92 3.84
N TRP A 147 19.49 -13.03 5.07
CA TRP A 147 20.89 -13.35 5.31
C TRP A 147 21.28 -14.73 4.76
N LEU A 148 20.41 -15.74 4.96
CA LEU A 148 20.64 -17.09 4.45
C LEU A 148 20.73 -17.10 2.92
N LEU A 149 19.79 -16.47 2.22
CA LEU A 149 19.77 -16.49 0.75
C LEU A 149 20.87 -15.61 0.15
N VAL A 150 21.12 -14.43 0.72
CA VAL A 150 22.11 -13.49 0.19
C VAL A 150 23.53 -13.99 0.42
N TYR A 151 23.87 -14.36 1.67
CA TYR A 151 25.25 -14.67 2.06
C TYR A 151 25.54 -16.16 2.10
N LYS A 152 24.68 -16.98 2.73
CA LYS A 152 24.97 -18.43 2.88
C LYS A 152 24.76 -19.23 1.61
N ALA A 153 23.71 -18.92 0.86
CA ALA A 153 23.49 -19.51 -0.47
C ALA A 153 24.28 -18.79 -1.57
N GLY A 154 24.97 -17.69 -1.27
CA GLY A 154 25.79 -16.94 -2.22
C GLY A 154 25.01 -16.30 -3.37
N LEU A 155 23.70 -16.07 -3.22
CA LEU A 155 22.86 -15.55 -4.30
C LEU A 155 22.95 -14.02 -4.46
N GLY A 156 23.64 -13.32 -3.55
CA GLY A 156 23.79 -11.86 -3.60
C GLY A 156 22.44 -11.14 -3.68
N SER A 157 22.32 -10.15 -4.58
CA SER A 157 21.08 -9.37 -4.77
C SER A 157 19.87 -10.23 -5.19
N LYS A 158 20.09 -11.32 -5.92
CA LYS A 158 19.04 -12.29 -6.31
C LYS A 158 18.42 -12.95 -5.08
N GLY A 159 19.26 -13.25 -4.08
CA GLY A 159 18.82 -13.82 -2.80
C GLY A 159 17.87 -12.89 -2.05
N ALA A 160 18.12 -11.58 -2.08
CA ALA A 160 17.26 -10.59 -1.45
C ALA A 160 15.94 -10.36 -2.20
N ALA A 161 15.92 -10.54 -3.53
CA ALA A 161 14.68 -10.56 -4.30
C ALA A 161 13.83 -11.79 -3.93
N LEU A 162 14.44 -12.98 -3.93
CA LEU A 162 13.79 -14.25 -3.65
C LEU A 162 13.32 -14.40 -2.19
N SER A 163 14.01 -13.75 -1.24
CA SER A 163 13.62 -13.77 0.17
C SER A 163 12.19 -13.24 0.41
N ASN A 164 11.72 -12.31 -0.44
CA ASN A 164 10.34 -11.85 -0.38
C ASN A 164 9.35 -12.97 -0.68
N ALA A 165 9.61 -13.78 -1.72
CA ALA A 165 8.77 -14.91 -2.06
C ALA A 165 8.74 -15.96 -0.93
N VAL A 166 9.90 -16.25 -0.32
CA VAL A 166 9.98 -17.18 0.81
C VAL A 166 9.21 -16.65 2.02
N SER A 167 9.41 -15.38 2.40
CA SER A 167 8.72 -14.78 3.54
C SER A 167 7.20 -14.69 3.32
N TYR A 168 6.75 -14.29 2.13
CA TYR A 168 5.32 -14.32 1.80
C TYR A 168 4.76 -15.73 1.78
N GLY A 169 5.54 -16.72 1.32
CA GLY A 169 5.20 -18.13 1.39
C GLY A 169 5.00 -18.63 2.81
N ILE A 170 5.90 -18.29 3.74
CA ILE A 170 5.74 -18.63 5.17
C ILE A 170 4.44 -18.04 5.72
N ASN A 171 4.17 -16.76 5.46
CA ASN A 171 2.94 -16.10 5.91
C ASN A 171 1.70 -16.78 5.32
N LEU A 172 1.71 -17.07 4.03
CA LEU A 172 0.63 -17.75 3.32
C LEU A 172 0.37 -19.14 3.90
N VAL A 173 1.40 -19.94 4.16
CA VAL A 173 1.26 -21.29 4.72
C VAL A 173 0.60 -21.22 6.10
N ILE A 174 1.03 -20.32 6.98
CA ILE A 174 0.43 -20.14 8.31
C ILE A 174 -1.06 -19.81 8.18
N LEU A 175 -1.42 -18.86 7.31
CA LEU A 175 -2.81 -18.45 7.11
C LEU A 175 -3.67 -19.51 6.41
N ALA A 176 -3.10 -20.23 5.44
CA ALA A 176 -3.79 -21.31 4.74
C ALA A 176 -4.08 -22.48 5.69
N LEU A 177 -3.12 -22.85 6.55
CA LEU A 177 -3.31 -23.84 7.61
C LEU A 177 -4.38 -23.39 8.60
N TYR A 178 -4.34 -22.14 9.05
CA TYR A 178 -5.38 -21.59 9.93
C TYR A 178 -6.77 -21.69 9.31
N VAL A 179 -6.94 -21.23 8.05
CA VAL A 179 -8.22 -21.30 7.33
C VAL A 179 -8.71 -22.75 7.16
N ARG A 180 -7.79 -23.70 6.94
CA ARG A 180 -8.14 -25.11 6.70
C ARG A 180 -8.52 -25.86 7.98
N LEU A 181 -7.87 -25.56 9.10
CA LEU A 181 -7.95 -26.32 10.35
C LEU A 181 -8.85 -25.66 11.41
N SER A 182 -9.03 -24.33 11.37
CA SER A 182 -9.83 -23.61 12.36
C SER A 182 -11.33 -23.86 12.18
N SER A 183 -12.02 -24.14 13.29
CA SER A 183 -13.48 -24.26 13.32
C SER A 183 -14.18 -22.95 12.96
N THR A 184 -13.55 -21.80 13.20
CA THR A 184 -14.10 -20.46 12.88
C THR A 184 -14.31 -20.26 11.38
N CYS A 185 -13.47 -20.87 10.54
CA CYS A 185 -13.55 -20.74 9.08
C CYS A 185 -14.44 -21.81 8.42
N LYS A 186 -15.01 -22.75 9.18
CA LYS A 186 -15.73 -23.91 8.63
C LYS A 186 -16.93 -23.54 7.76
N ASN A 187 -17.64 -22.46 8.11
CA ASN A 187 -18.82 -22.01 7.36
C ASN A 187 -18.47 -21.06 6.20
N THR A 188 -17.29 -20.44 6.24
CA THR A 188 -16.84 -19.46 5.24
C THR A 188 -15.89 -20.04 4.21
N TRP A 189 -15.25 -21.17 4.53
CA TRP A 189 -14.39 -21.93 3.63
C TRP A 189 -14.88 -23.38 3.47
N SER A 190 -15.46 -23.67 2.30
CA SER A 190 -15.98 -25.00 1.93
C SER A 190 -15.09 -25.76 0.94
N GLY A 191 -13.89 -25.24 0.65
CA GLY A 191 -12.98 -25.78 -0.35
C GLY A 191 -13.11 -25.10 -1.72
N PHE A 192 -12.45 -25.68 -2.72
CA PHE A 192 -12.43 -25.12 -4.07
C PHE A 192 -13.77 -25.29 -4.79
N SER A 193 -14.23 -24.26 -5.49
CA SER A 193 -15.51 -24.24 -6.20
C SER A 193 -15.35 -23.69 -7.61
N ARG A 194 -16.06 -24.28 -8.58
CA ARG A 194 -16.14 -23.78 -9.96
C ARG A 194 -16.85 -22.42 -10.05
N GLU A 195 -17.58 -22.01 -9.02
CA GLU A 195 -18.20 -20.68 -8.95
C GLU A 195 -17.17 -19.54 -8.95
N ALA A 196 -15.91 -19.84 -8.59
CA ALA A 196 -14.81 -18.88 -8.64
C ALA A 196 -14.59 -18.31 -10.06
N PHE A 197 -14.94 -19.06 -11.11
CA PHE A 197 -14.78 -18.67 -12.52
C PHE A 197 -15.99 -17.92 -13.08
N ARG A 198 -17.05 -17.72 -12.29
CA ARG A 198 -18.21 -16.92 -12.69
C ARG A 198 -18.01 -15.45 -12.31
N GLU A 199 -18.67 -14.54 -13.02
CA GLU A 199 -18.74 -13.11 -12.69
C GLU A 199 -17.38 -12.40 -12.59
N LEU A 200 -16.34 -12.91 -13.26
CA LEU A 200 -15.00 -12.31 -13.24
C LEU A 200 -15.02 -10.84 -13.66
N ARG A 201 -15.87 -10.49 -14.65
CA ARG A 201 -16.05 -9.11 -15.12
C ARG A 201 -16.62 -8.20 -14.04
N GLN A 202 -17.59 -8.67 -13.26
CA GLN A 202 -18.20 -7.88 -12.18
C GLN A 202 -17.20 -7.65 -11.05
N PHE A 203 -16.45 -8.70 -10.65
CA PHE A 203 -15.36 -8.54 -9.69
C PHE A 203 -14.33 -7.53 -10.20
N THR A 204 -13.92 -7.64 -11.47
CA THR A 204 -12.94 -6.74 -12.09
C THR A 204 -13.44 -5.29 -12.14
N ALA A 205 -14.73 -5.07 -12.39
CA ALA A 205 -15.33 -3.73 -12.39
C ALA A 205 -15.27 -3.03 -11.03
N LEU A 206 -15.20 -3.78 -9.93
CA LEU A 206 -14.96 -3.25 -8.58
C LEU A 206 -13.46 -3.19 -8.23
N ALA A 207 -12.69 -4.18 -8.68
CA ALA A 207 -11.26 -4.28 -8.41
C ALA A 207 -10.44 -3.19 -9.10
N MET A 208 -10.77 -2.81 -10.33
CA MET A 208 -10.05 -1.76 -11.06
C MET A 208 -10.11 -0.39 -10.36
N PRO A 209 -11.29 0.13 -9.95
CA PRO A 209 -11.36 1.37 -9.18
C PRO A 209 -10.65 1.27 -7.82
N SER A 210 -10.76 0.12 -7.16
CA SER A 210 -10.04 -0.16 -5.90
C SER A 210 -8.53 -0.09 -6.10
N ALA A 211 -8.04 -0.63 -7.23
CA ALA A 211 -6.65 -0.52 -7.65
C ALA A 211 -6.22 0.91 -7.88
N MET A 212 -7.02 1.70 -8.60
CA MET A 212 -6.74 3.10 -8.89
C MET A 212 -6.72 3.98 -7.64
N MET A 213 -7.57 3.71 -6.65
CA MET A 213 -7.50 4.40 -5.36
C MET A 213 -6.11 4.30 -4.73
N ILE A 214 -5.54 3.09 -4.66
CA ILE A 214 -4.22 2.88 -4.05
C ILE A 214 -3.09 3.35 -4.99
N CYS A 215 -3.14 2.96 -6.26
CA CYS A 215 -2.09 3.26 -7.23
C CYS A 215 -1.89 4.75 -7.42
N LEU A 216 -2.97 5.53 -7.62
CA LEU A 216 -2.85 6.98 -7.84
C LEU A 216 -2.16 7.68 -6.66
N GLU A 217 -2.39 7.20 -5.44
CA GLU A 217 -1.74 7.71 -4.24
C GLU A 217 -0.29 7.27 -4.11
N TRP A 218 0.04 6.03 -4.41
CA TRP A 218 1.43 5.56 -4.30
C TRP A 218 2.31 6.14 -5.40
N TRP A 219 1.78 6.20 -6.62
CA TRP A 219 2.49 6.74 -7.79
C TRP A 219 2.75 8.24 -7.66
N SER A 220 1.89 9.01 -6.97
CA SER A 220 2.14 10.43 -6.77
C SER A 220 3.39 10.67 -5.92
N PHE A 221 3.65 9.83 -4.91
CA PHE A 221 4.89 9.89 -4.13
C PHE A 221 6.13 9.54 -4.96
N GLU A 222 6.03 8.56 -5.86
CA GLU A 222 7.15 8.21 -6.77
C GLU A 222 7.43 9.34 -7.77
N ILE A 223 6.39 10.03 -8.26
CA ILE A 223 6.56 11.24 -9.08
C ILE A 223 7.29 12.33 -8.28
N LEU A 224 6.97 12.52 -7.00
CA LEU A 224 7.68 13.47 -6.15
C LEU A 224 9.17 13.15 -6.02
N VAL A 225 9.53 11.87 -5.87
CA VAL A 225 10.94 11.43 -5.85
C VAL A 225 11.63 11.73 -7.17
N LEU A 226 10.96 11.49 -8.30
CA LEU A 226 11.51 11.83 -9.61
C LEU A 226 11.72 13.34 -9.76
N LEU A 227 10.77 14.16 -9.30
CA LEU A 227 10.88 15.61 -9.32
C LEU A 227 12.00 16.13 -8.41
N SER A 228 12.26 15.51 -7.24
CA SER A 228 13.38 15.95 -6.39
C SER A 228 14.73 15.76 -7.05
N GLY A 229 14.87 14.76 -7.91
CA GLY A 229 16.08 14.53 -8.70
C GLY A 229 16.36 15.59 -9.76
N LEU A 230 15.40 16.49 -10.04
CA LEU A 230 15.55 17.60 -10.99
C LEU A 230 15.82 18.94 -10.31
N LEU A 231 15.85 18.98 -8.97
CA LEU A 231 16.11 20.20 -8.21
C LEU A 231 17.61 20.59 -8.24
N PRO A 232 17.97 21.86 -7.94
CA PRO A 232 19.35 22.35 -8.05
C PRO A 232 20.40 21.58 -7.24
N ASN A 233 20.04 20.99 -6.10
CA ASN A 233 20.89 20.08 -5.32
C ASN A 233 20.22 18.69 -5.23
N PRO A 234 20.29 17.88 -6.29
CA PRO A 234 19.49 16.66 -6.38
C PRO A 234 19.91 15.60 -5.37
N GLN A 235 21.19 15.55 -4.96
CA GLN A 235 21.65 14.63 -3.91
C GLN A 235 20.99 14.95 -2.56
N LEU A 236 21.03 16.22 -2.14
CA LEU A 236 20.43 16.66 -0.88
C LEU A 236 18.91 16.49 -0.88
N GLU A 237 18.24 17.03 -1.90
CA GLU A 237 16.77 17.06 -1.97
C GLU A 237 16.17 15.65 -2.07
N THR A 238 16.79 14.77 -2.86
CA THR A 238 16.35 13.37 -2.98
C THR A 238 16.62 12.59 -1.70
N SER A 239 17.73 12.83 -1.01
CA SER A 239 18.02 12.18 0.27
C SER A 239 17.02 12.58 1.35
N VAL A 240 16.78 13.89 1.50
CA VAL A 240 15.79 14.43 2.46
C VAL A 240 14.39 13.90 2.15
N LEU A 241 13.96 13.95 0.88
CA LEU A 241 12.65 13.44 0.47
C LEU A 241 12.51 11.94 0.72
N SER A 242 13.56 11.15 0.47
CA SER A 242 13.59 9.71 0.74
C SER A 242 13.46 9.41 2.24
N ILE A 243 14.12 10.20 3.11
CA ILE A 243 13.95 10.08 4.57
C ILE A 243 12.53 10.44 4.98
N CYS A 244 11.94 11.50 4.41
CA CYS A 244 10.55 11.90 4.64
C CYS A 244 9.56 10.79 4.24
N LEU A 245 9.77 10.16 3.08
CA LEU A 245 8.94 9.05 2.60
C LEU A 245 9.09 7.79 3.44
N ASN A 246 10.31 7.44 3.87
CA ASN A 246 10.52 6.29 4.76
C ASN A 246 9.87 6.52 6.14
N THR A 247 10.04 7.70 6.69
CA THR A 247 9.33 8.14 7.91
C THR A 247 7.82 8.04 7.70
N GLY A 248 7.35 8.40 6.51
CA GLY A 248 5.96 8.29 6.13
C GLY A 248 5.41 6.89 6.01
N ALA A 249 6.11 6.02 5.33
CA ALA A 249 5.74 4.63 5.20
C ALA A 249 5.59 3.97 6.58
N LEU A 250 6.46 4.33 7.53
CA LEU A 250 6.35 3.87 8.93
C LEU A 250 5.07 4.40 9.61
N LEU A 251 4.84 5.71 9.53
CA LEU A 251 3.70 6.35 10.21
C LEU A 251 2.34 5.99 9.58
N TYR A 252 2.30 5.81 8.26
CA TYR A 252 1.10 5.48 7.49
C TYR A 252 0.54 4.09 7.81
N MET A 253 1.32 3.19 8.42
CA MET A 253 0.83 1.87 8.83
C MET A 253 -0.36 1.95 9.80
N VAL A 254 -0.40 2.98 10.67
CA VAL A 254 -1.50 3.16 11.62
C VAL A 254 -2.78 3.65 10.91
N PRO A 255 -2.76 4.73 10.11
CA PRO A 255 -3.84 5.08 9.19
C PRO A 255 -4.35 3.93 8.32
N LEU A 256 -3.45 3.13 7.75
CA LEU A 256 -3.82 1.98 6.91
C LEU A 256 -4.59 0.92 7.72
N GLY A 257 -4.19 0.68 8.97
CA GLY A 257 -4.90 -0.18 9.92
C GLY A 257 -6.31 0.33 10.24
N LEU A 258 -6.46 1.64 10.50
CA LEU A 258 -7.77 2.27 10.70
C LEU A 258 -8.66 2.15 9.45
N SER A 259 -8.09 2.42 8.26
CA SER A 259 -8.76 2.31 6.96
C SER A 259 -9.29 0.89 6.71
N SER A 260 -8.47 -0.14 6.94
CA SER A 260 -8.89 -1.54 6.79
C SER A 260 -9.96 -1.93 7.82
N SER A 261 -9.84 -1.43 9.05
CA SER A 261 -10.79 -1.70 10.13
C SER A 261 -12.16 -1.08 9.85
N ILE A 262 -12.22 0.19 9.45
CA ILE A 262 -13.49 0.82 9.10
C ILE A 262 -14.10 0.23 7.84
N SER A 263 -13.27 -0.15 6.85
CA SER A 263 -13.78 -0.82 5.65
C SER A 263 -14.53 -2.09 6.01
N THR A 264 -13.94 -2.94 6.86
CA THR A 264 -14.59 -4.15 7.38
C THR A 264 -15.87 -3.85 8.16
N ARG A 265 -15.85 -2.86 9.06
CA ARG A 265 -17.03 -2.54 9.89
C ARG A 265 -18.17 -1.99 9.03
N VAL A 266 -17.89 -1.04 8.14
CA VAL A 266 -18.89 -0.46 7.23
C VAL A 266 -19.45 -1.51 6.29
N SER A 267 -18.61 -2.36 5.69
CA SER A 267 -19.10 -3.44 4.81
C SER A 267 -20.01 -4.40 5.56
N ASN A 268 -19.66 -4.78 6.80
CA ASN A 268 -20.44 -5.74 7.58
C ASN A 268 -21.78 -5.14 8.01
N GLU A 269 -21.80 -3.90 8.51
CA GLU A 269 -23.05 -3.24 8.91
C GLU A 269 -23.95 -2.95 7.71
N LEU A 270 -23.40 -2.53 6.57
CA LEU A 270 -24.18 -2.35 5.34
C LEU A 270 -24.74 -3.69 4.83
N GLY A 271 -23.93 -4.75 4.83
CA GLY A 271 -24.38 -6.09 4.46
C GLY A 271 -25.50 -6.63 5.36
N ALA A 272 -25.48 -6.26 6.65
CA ALA A 272 -26.53 -6.60 7.61
C ALA A 272 -27.79 -5.71 7.51
N GLY A 273 -27.79 -4.67 6.66
CA GLY A 273 -28.90 -3.73 6.54
C GLY A 273 -28.96 -2.68 7.66
N HIS A 274 -27.83 -2.36 8.31
CA HIS A 274 -27.72 -1.40 9.41
C HIS A 274 -26.96 -0.10 9.01
N PRO A 275 -27.56 0.78 8.18
CA PRO A 275 -26.88 1.99 7.71
C PRO A 275 -26.51 2.97 8.85
N GLU A 276 -27.31 3.04 9.91
CA GLU A 276 -27.02 3.92 11.06
C GLU A 276 -25.81 3.41 11.87
N ALA A 277 -25.63 2.09 11.99
CA ALA A 277 -24.44 1.52 12.61
C ALA A 277 -23.17 1.78 11.76
N ALA A 278 -23.29 1.70 10.43
CA ALA A 278 -22.21 2.06 9.51
C ALA A 278 -21.81 3.56 9.64
N LYS A 279 -22.79 4.46 9.78
CA LYS A 279 -22.54 5.89 10.05
C LYS A 279 -21.87 6.11 11.41
N LEU A 280 -22.32 5.41 12.45
CA LEU A 280 -21.70 5.47 13.78
C LEU A 280 -20.25 4.99 13.73
N ALA A 281 -19.98 3.85 13.08
CA ALA A 281 -18.64 3.33 12.89
C ALA A 281 -17.73 4.35 12.17
N THR A 282 -18.28 5.03 11.15
CA THR A 282 -17.58 6.10 10.44
C THR A 282 -17.21 7.26 11.37
N ARG A 283 -18.13 7.74 12.20
CA ARG A 283 -17.83 8.80 13.18
C ARG A 283 -16.75 8.37 14.17
N VAL A 284 -16.86 7.15 14.70
CA VAL A 284 -15.89 6.59 15.66
C VAL A 284 -14.49 6.54 15.05
N VAL A 285 -14.32 6.01 13.83
CA VAL A 285 -12.98 5.95 13.22
C VAL A 285 -12.42 7.34 12.94
N MET A 286 -13.26 8.34 12.62
CA MET A 286 -12.78 9.71 12.40
C MET A 286 -12.23 10.33 13.68
N TYR A 287 -12.89 10.10 14.82
CA TYR A 287 -12.32 10.51 16.12
C TYR A 287 -11.05 9.75 16.46
N MET A 288 -10.98 8.44 16.19
CA MET A 288 -9.76 7.66 16.39
C MET A 288 -8.61 8.16 15.52
N ALA A 289 -8.87 8.43 14.23
CA ALA A 289 -7.90 8.94 13.28
C ALA A 289 -7.39 10.33 13.68
N LEU A 290 -8.27 11.20 14.16
CA LEU A 290 -7.87 12.51 14.68
C LEU A 290 -6.97 12.37 15.92
N SER A 291 -7.39 11.58 16.91
CA SER A 291 -6.65 11.38 18.15
C SER A 291 -5.26 10.78 17.90
N VAL A 292 -5.19 9.71 17.11
CA VAL A 292 -3.91 9.08 16.71
C VAL A 292 -3.08 10.05 15.88
N GLY A 293 -3.68 10.73 14.91
CA GLY A 293 -2.99 11.72 14.07
C GLY A 293 -2.36 12.84 14.88
N LEU A 294 -3.05 13.35 15.91
CA LEU A 294 -2.50 14.35 16.83
C LEU A 294 -1.31 13.81 17.64
N VAL A 295 -1.40 12.57 18.14
CA VAL A 295 -0.27 11.93 18.84
C VAL A 295 0.94 11.76 17.91
N LEU A 296 0.73 11.31 16.67
CA LEU A 296 1.81 11.16 15.69
C LEU A 296 2.41 12.53 15.33
N ALA A 297 1.59 13.55 15.09
CA ALA A 297 2.03 14.90 14.78
C ALA A 297 2.86 15.50 15.92
N LEU A 298 2.38 15.39 17.17
CA LEU A 298 3.11 15.85 18.36
C LEU A 298 4.45 15.11 18.50
N THR A 299 4.45 13.79 18.30
CA THR A 299 5.68 12.98 18.37
C THR A 299 6.70 13.46 17.34
N MET A 300 6.29 13.74 16.10
CA MET A 300 7.19 14.26 15.06
C MET A 300 7.75 15.65 15.42
N VAL A 301 6.93 16.52 16.02
CA VAL A 301 7.37 17.85 16.46
C VAL A 301 8.39 17.75 17.60
N LEU A 302 8.20 16.82 18.54
CA LEU A 302 9.10 16.60 19.68
C LEU A 302 10.43 15.96 19.26
N LEU A 303 10.38 14.99 18.33
CA LEU A 303 11.57 14.28 17.86
C LEU A 303 12.34 15.01 16.75
N ARG A 304 11.88 16.20 16.31
CA ARG A 304 12.37 16.87 15.09
C ARG A 304 13.89 17.06 15.03
N ASN A 305 14.53 17.33 16.17
CA ASN A 305 15.97 17.60 16.23
C ASN A 305 16.84 16.32 16.34
N VAL A 306 16.23 15.16 16.59
CA VAL A 306 16.95 13.90 16.83
C VAL A 306 16.72 12.91 15.69
N TRP A 307 15.53 12.91 15.10
CA TRP A 307 15.12 11.92 14.09
C TRP A 307 16.04 11.87 12.86
N GLY A 308 16.55 13.02 12.40
CA GLY A 308 17.47 13.08 11.25
C GLY A 308 18.77 12.29 11.45
N TYR A 309 19.27 12.22 12.68
CA TYR A 309 20.50 11.48 13.02
C TYR A 309 20.35 9.96 12.92
N LEU A 310 19.12 9.43 12.82
CA LEU A 310 18.91 8.00 12.53
C LEU A 310 19.28 7.63 11.09
N TYR A 311 19.40 8.62 10.20
CA TYR A 311 19.63 8.41 8.76
C TYR A 311 20.95 8.99 8.27
N SER A 312 21.39 10.14 8.79
CA SER A 312 22.62 10.80 8.34
C SER A 312 23.35 11.53 9.47
N ASN A 313 24.68 11.58 9.36
CA ASN A 313 25.53 12.40 10.21
C ASN A 313 25.81 13.79 9.59
N GLU A 314 25.32 14.06 8.38
CA GLU A 314 25.49 15.35 7.72
C GLU A 314 24.53 16.39 8.30
N GLN A 315 25.09 17.46 8.87
CA GLN A 315 24.32 18.47 9.59
C GLN A 315 23.28 19.18 8.72
N GLU A 316 23.55 19.33 7.43
CA GLU A 316 22.64 19.92 6.46
C GLU A 316 21.36 19.09 6.31
N ILE A 317 21.48 17.77 6.10
CA ILE A 317 20.35 16.83 6.02
C ILE A 317 19.56 16.85 7.32
N VAL A 318 20.24 16.75 8.46
CA VAL A 318 19.57 16.71 9.79
C VAL A 318 18.78 17.99 10.04
N THR A 319 19.36 19.15 9.73
CA THR A 319 18.70 20.46 9.91
C THR A 319 17.49 20.59 9.00
N TYR A 320 17.58 20.11 7.75
CA TYR A 320 16.46 20.12 6.81
C TYR A 320 15.32 19.20 7.30
N ILE A 321 15.65 17.96 7.72
CA ILE A 321 14.65 17.03 8.28
C ILE A 321 13.95 17.61 9.52
N SER A 322 14.68 18.30 10.40
CA SER A 322 14.07 18.97 11.56
C SER A 322 13.01 20.01 11.17
N ARG A 323 13.21 20.71 10.05
CA ARG A 323 12.22 21.66 9.50
C ARG A 323 11.05 20.95 8.83
N MET A 324 11.28 19.81 8.19
CA MET A 324 10.25 19.03 7.49
C MET A 324 9.32 18.26 8.45
N LEU A 325 9.83 17.78 9.59
CA LEU A 325 9.08 16.89 10.47
C LEU A 325 7.75 17.46 11.00
N PRO A 326 7.64 18.74 11.40
CA PRO A 326 6.35 19.33 11.72
C PRO A 326 5.35 19.30 10.55
N ILE A 327 5.81 19.55 9.33
CA ILE A 327 4.99 19.49 8.10
C ILE A 327 4.52 18.05 7.87
N LEU A 328 5.42 17.08 8.02
CA LEU A 328 5.11 15.65 7.95
C LEU A 328 4.06 15.26 9.01
N GLY A 329 4.20 15.74 10.23
CA GLY A 329 3.23 15.50 11.30
C GLY A 329 1.82 15.91 10.91
N ILE A 330 1.67 17.11 10.35
CA ILE A 330 0.38 17.60 9.83
C ILE A 330 -0.09 16.76 8.63
N SER A 331 0.82 16.43 7.71
CA SER A 331 0.53 15.57 6.56
C SER A 331 -0.08 14.23 6.99
N TYR A 332 0.51 13.54 7.96
CA TYR A 332 0.03 12.23 8.41
C TYR A 332 -1.24 12.30 9.23
N LEU A 333 -1.51 13.42 9.91
CA LEU A 333 -2.81 13.68 10.50
C LEU A 333 -3.89 13.73 9.42
N ILE A 334 -3.66 14.53 8.37
CA ILE A 334 -4.58 14.63 7.21
C ILE A 334 -4.70 13.27 6.52
N ASP A 335 -3.60 12.52 6.39
CA ASP A 335 -3.60 11.19 5.80
C ASP A 335 -4.40 10.18 6.60
N GLY A 336 -4.31 10.24 7.93
CA GLY A 336 -5.16 9.45 8.84
C GLY A 336 -6.65 9.65 8.56
N LEU A 337 -7.07 10.90 8.40
CA LEU A 337 -8.47 11.26 8.17
C LEU A 337 -8.96 10.81 6.78
N HIS A 338 -8.26 11.16 5.70
CA HIS A 338 -8.73 10.79 4.35
C HIS A 338 -8.54 9.29 4.06
N SER A 339 -7.56 8.61 4.68
CA SER A 339 -7.39 7.16 4.58
C SER A 339 -8.54 6.42 5.26
N SER A 340 -9.00 6.91 6.41
CA SER A 340 -10.20 6.39 7.08
C SER A 340 -11.45 6.55 6.21
N LEU A 341 -11.66 7.72 5.58
CA LEU A 341 -12.75 7.91 4.62
C LEU A 341 -12.62 7.03 3.37
N SER A 342 -11.40 6.75 2.92
CA SER A 342 -11.15 5.80 1.83
C SER A 342 -11.58 4.39 2.23
N GLY A 343 -11.33 3.98 3.47
CA GLY A 343 -11.84 2.73 4.02
C GLY A 343 -13.37 2.65 4.03
N VAL A 344 -14.04 3.75 4.41
CA VAL A 344 -15.52 3.86 4.35
C VAL A 344 -16.03 3.69 2.92
N LEU A 345 -15.40 4.33 1.94
CA LEU A 345 -15.74 4.20 0.52
C LEU A 345 -15.57 2.76 0.04
N THR A 346 -14.46 2.12 0.38
CA THR A 346 -14.21 0.71 0.06
C THR A 346 -15.26 -0.19 0.70
N GLY A 347 -15.55 -0.04 2.00
CA GLY A 347 -16.58 -0.85 2.68
C GLY A 347 -17.99 -0.66 2.08
N SER A 348 -18.26 0.55 1.57
CA SER A 348 -19.52 0.91 0.92
C SER A 348 -19.62 0.51 -0.55
N GLY A 349 -18.55 -0.01 -1.17
CA GLY A 349 -18.53 -0.34 -2.60
C GLY A 349 -18.48 0.88 -3.53
N LYS A 350 -17.97 2.02 -3.04
CA LYS A 350 -17.91 3.30 -3.77
C LYS A 350 -16.50 3.67 -4.24
N GLN A 351 -15.69 2.69 -4.60
CA GLN A 351 -14.29 2.90 -4.97
C GLN A 351 -14.11 3.77 -6.21
N ASN A 352 -15.09 3.80 -7.13
CA ASN A 352 -15.11 4.74 -8.26
C ASN A 352 -15.00 6.20 -7.83
N ILE A 353 -15.75 6.60 -6.79
CA ILE A 353 -15.71 7.96 -6.26
C ILE A 353 -14.33 8.22 -5.65
N GLY A 354 -13.82 7.27 -4.86
CA GLY A 354 -12.49 7.38 -4.27
C GLY A 354 -11.38 7.55 -5.30
N ALA A 355 -11.42 6.77 -6.38
CA ALA A 355 -10.44 6.84 -7.48
C ALA A 355 -10.51 8.19 -8.19
N ALA A 356 -11.71 8.68 -8.52
CA ALA A 356 -11.90 9.98 -9.16
C ALA A 356 -11.40 11.14 -8.27
N VAL A 357 -11.70 11.09 -6.97
CA VAL A 357 -11.20 12.09 -6.01
C VAL A 357 -9.68 12.03 -5.90
N ASN A 358 -9.07 10.84 -5.82
CA ASN A 358 -7.62 10.71 -5.74
C ASN A 358 -6.94 11.24 -7.02
N LEU A 359 -7.51 10.96 -8.20
CA LEU A 359 -7.02 11.48 -9.47
C LEU A 359 -7.05 13.02 -9.49
N GLY A 360 -8.21 13.61 -9.21
CA GLY A 360 -8.36 15.07 -9.22
C GLY A 360 -7.47 15.76 -8.19
N ALA A 361 -7.47 15.27 -6.95
CA ALA A 361 -6.74 15.92 -5.87
C ALA A 361 -5.22 15.82 -6.01
N PHE A 362 -4.67 14.67 -6.46
CA PHE A 362 -3.23 14.55 -6.63
C PHE A 362 -2.73 15.01 -8.01
N TYR A 363 -3.40 14.63 -9.09
CA TYR A 363 -2.84 14.85 -10.44
C TYR A 363 -3.25 16.18 -11.04
N LEU A 364 -4.42 16.74 -10.66
CA LEU A 364 -4.85 18.04 -11.16
C LEU A 364 -4.48 19.20 -10.21
N LEU A 365 -4.20 18.92 -8.94
CA LEU A 365 -3.88 19.95 -7.94
C LEU A 365 -2.55 19.69 -7.22
N GLY A 366 -2.42 18.57 -6.50
CA GLY A 366 -1.28 18.31 -5.62
C GLY A 366 0.08 18.33 -6.32
N ILE A 367 0.24 17.56 -7.41
CA ILE A 367 1.48 17.46 -8.18
C ILE A 367 1.79 18.78 -8.92
N PRO A 368 0.85 19.43 -9.64
CA PRO A 368 1.10 20.75 -10.22
C PRO A 368 1.52 21.80 -9.18
N LEU A 369 0.87 21.83 -8.02
CA LEU A 369 1.22 22.74 -6.92
C LEU A 369 2.59 22.39 -6.32
N ALA A 370 2.90 21.10 -6.17
CA ALA A 370 4.22 20.62 -5.72
C ALA A 370 5.32 21.13 -6.67
N ALA A 371 5.15 20.95 -7.98
CA ALA A 371 6.08 21.43 -8.98
C ALA A 371 6.20 22.96 -8.96
N MET A 372 5.09 23.69 -8.88
CA MET A 372 5.11 25.15 -8.81
C MET A 372 5.84 25.65 -7.56
N LEU A 373 5.53 25.13 -6.37
CA LEU A 373 6.18 25.52 -5.12
C LEU A 373 7.68 25.17 -5.11
N ALA A 374 8.04 24.00 -5.65
CA ALA A 374 9.41 23.54 -5.67
C ALA A 374 10.29 24.33 -6.67
N PHE A 375 9.83 24.48 -7.92
CA PHE A 375 10.64 25.01 -9.01
C PHE A 375 10.45 26.51 -9.27
N VAL A 376 9.23 27.04 -9.11
CA VAL A 376 8.93 28.46 -9.39
C VAL A 376 9.12 29.33 -8.15
N PHE A 377 8.66 28.86 -6.99
CA PHE A 377 8.84 29.56 -5.71
C PHE A 377 10.11 29.17 -4.96
N HIS A 378 10.95 28.30 -5.55
CA HIS A 378 12.24 27.88 -5.02
C HIS A 378 12.18 27.32 -3.59
N LEU A 379 11.07 26.66 -3.23
CA LEU A 379 10.93 25.95 -1.95
C LEU A 379 11.47 24.51 -2.01
N ASN A 380 12.01 24.09 -3.15
CA ASN A 380 12.64 22.79 -3.38
C ASN A 380 11.82 21.60 -2.82
N GLY A 381 12.44 20.64 -2.12
CA GLY A 381 11.78 19.47 -1.55
C GLY A 381 10.68 19.80 -0.53
N MET A 382 10.79 20.92 0.19
CA MET A 382 9.70 21.42 1.03
C MET A 382 8.50 21.83 0.19
N GLY A 383 8.72 22.50 -0.94
CA GLY A 383 7.67 22.84 -1.92
C GLY A 383 6.98 21.60 -2.48
N LEU A 384 7.75 20.55 -2.80
CA LEU A 384 7.20 19.27 -3.25
C LEU A 384 6.25 18.67 -2.20
N TRP A 385 6.66 18.67 -0.93
CA TRP A 385 5.86 18.12 0.15
C TRP A 385 4.61 18.97 0.46
N LEU A 386 4.73 20.29 0.45
CA LEU A 386 3.58 21.18 0.66
C LEU A 386 2.51 21.01 -0.43
N GLY A 387 2.93 20.77 -1.68
CA GLY A 387 2.01 20.45 -2.76
C GLY A 387 1.25 19.14 -2.53
N ILE A 388 1.95 18.06 -2.09
CA ILE A 388 1.27 16.79 -1.81
C ILE A 388 0.33 16.88 -0.61
N VAL A 389 0.70 17.64 0.44
CA VAL A 389 -0.17 17.93 1.59
C VAL A 389 -1.45 18.63 1.14
N SER A 390 -1.34 19.60 0.22
CA SER A 390 -2.49 20.31 -0.34
C SER A 390 -3.41 19.35 -1.09
N GLY A 391 -2.85 18.44 -1.88
CA GLY A 391 -3.60 17.36 -2.52
C GLY A 391 -4.31 16.45 -1.50
N SER A 392 -3.63 16.05 -0.42
CA SER A 392 -4.24 15.28 0.68
C SER A 392 -5.37 16.04 1.39
N PHE A 393 -5.23 17.34 1.58
CA PHE A 393 -6.29 18.19 2.12
C PHE A 393 -7.50 18.26 1.18
N THR A 394 -7.28 18.42 -0.12
CA THR A 394 -8.36 18.39 -1.12
C THR A 394 -9.08 17.04 -1.14
N LYS A 395 -8.35 15.91 -1.04
CA LYS A 395 -8.97 14.58 -0.90
C LYS A 395 -9.87 14.51 0.32
N LEU A 396 -9.39 14.98 1.47
CA LEU A 396 -10.15 15.00 2.72
C LEU A 396 -11.44 15.81 2.55
N ALA A 397 -11.33 17.04 2.03
CA ALA A 397 -12.47 17.93 1.82
C ALA A 397 -13.52 17.30 0.88
N LEU A 398 -13.09 16.73 -0.24
CA LEU A 398 -13.98 16.10 -1.22
C LEU A 398 -14.65 14.83 -0.67
N LYS A 399 -13.93 13.99 0.07
CA LYS A 399 -14.48 12.75 0.67
C LYS A 399 -15.42 13.04 1.84
N ALA A 400 -15.20 14.14 2.57
CA ALA A 400 -16.03 14.55 3.70
C ALA A 400 -17.40 15.13 3.29
N GLN A 401 -17.61 15.44 2.00
CA GLN A 401 -18.90 15.94 1.53
C GLN A 401 -20.02 14.90 1.69
N ASP A 402 -21.16 15.35 2.21
CA ASP A 402 -22.26 14.48 2.64
C ASP A 402 -22.88 13.65 1.49
N ARG A 403 -22.72 14.09 0.23
CA ARG A 403 -23.13 13.32 -0.96
C ARG A 403 -22.36 12.01 -1.12
N VAL A 404 -21.11 11.98 -0.67
CA VAL A 404 -20.20 10.84 -0.74
C VAL A 404 -20.53 9.81 0.35
N LEU A 405 -20.87 10.29 1.56
CA LEU A 405 -21.20 9.47 2.73
C LEU A 405 -22.68 9.03 2.77
N GLY A 406 -23.61 9.86 2.30
CA GLY A 406 -25.07 9.66 2.42
C GLY A 406 -25.71 8.68 1.43
N SER A 407 -25.03 8.31 0.34
CA SER A 407 -25.59 7.47 -0.73
C SER A 407 -25.31 5.96 -0.57
N ALA A 408 -25.30 5.43 0.66
CA ALA A 408 -25.10 4.00 0.91
C ALA A 408 -26.29 3.17 0.37
N ARG A 409 -26.26 2.82 -0.91
CA ARG A 409 -27.16 1.82 -1.51
C ARG A 409 -26.47 0.46 -1.49
N LEU A 410 -27.23 -0.56 -1.12
CA LEU A 410 -26.83 -1.97 -1.25
C LEU A 410 -26.47 -2.25 -2.72
N LEU A 411 -25.31 -2.88 -2.96
CA LEU A 411 -25.04 -3.48 -4.26
C LEU A 411 -26.08 -4.59 -4.49
N PRO A 412 -26.63 -4.73 -5.71
CA PRO A 412 -27.57 -5.81 -5.98
C PRO A 412 -26.83 -7.14 -5.83
N VAL A 413 -27.15 -7.86 -4.76
CA VAL A 413 -26.76 -9.26 -4.56
C VAL A 413 -27.78 -10.09 -5.34
N SER A 414 -27.59 -10.21 -6.65
CA SER A 414 -28.34 -11.14 -7.50
C SER A 414 -27.54 -12.41 -7.72
#